data_AF-A0A8E2JJI2-F1
#
_entry.id   AF-A0A8E2JJI2-F1
#
_cell.length_a   1.000
_cell.length_b   1.000
_cell.length_c   1.000
_cell.angle_alpha   90.00
_cell.angle_beta   90.00
_cell.angle_gamma   90.00
#
_symmetry.space_group_name_H-M   'P 1'
#
loop_
_entity.id
_entity.type
_entity.pdbx_description
1 polymer ?
#
loop_
_entity_poly.entity_id
_entity_poly.type
_entity_poly.pdbx_seq_one_letter_code
_entity_poly.pdbx_strand_id
1 'polypeptide(L)'
;MNNFSSFLDTSGGGVGSNMPRQAPSPNPASQQSNGIPGSSIPMVNGLPSGGQQTDMNHLWTVVQQLSEVLAENRAQTAGIVTSVQQIQARAAQDGTSPTLAQVNGELHASRAAEIANLTTQLSTAQTQLATLSTSNTSLRALTQDYENALTLVLDKLRPYAYTQTQAMLTLHKHYHDLIEKERATSMQLRLEHAEWQAGLGRVAEYARLALRAQNEADLPALRKIRELKNENRVLRALAGWEEASESEADDEEGGEGEKKAGMSPMPGQS
;
A
#
# COMPACT_ATOMS: atom_id res chain seq x y z
N MET A 1 -5.43 38.68 9.08
CA MET A 1 -5.60 37.36 9.71
C MET A 1 -6.62 36.58 8.91
N ASN A 2 -6.20 35.56 8.15
CA ASN A 2 -7.11 34.66 7.43
C ASN A 2 -7.11 33.31 8.15
N ASN A 3 -8.27 32.95 8.68
CA ASN A 3 -8.54 31.74 9.43
C ASN A 3 -8.85 30.62 8.42
N PHE A 4 -7.92 29.70 8.20
CA PHE A 4 -8.18 28.49 7.44
C PHE A 4 -8.69 27.40 8.39
N SER A 5 -9.96 27.01 8.19
CA SER A 5 -10.62 25.95 8.93
C SER A 5 -9.96 24.59 8.68
N SER A 6 -9.60 23.94 9.79
CA SER A 6 -9.21 22.54 9.91
C SER A 6 -10.30 21.62 9.35
N PHE A 7 -9.95 20.81 8.34
CA PHE A 7 -10.74 19.68 7.87
C PHE A 7 -9.93 18.38 7.91
N LEU A 8 -9.16 18.14 8.97
CA LEU A 8 -8.44 16.88 9.13
C LEU A 8 -8.28 16.52 10.62
N ASP A 9 -9.40 16.22 11.28
CA ASP A 9 -9.35 15.44 12.51
C ASP A 9 -10.64 14.61 12.67
N THR A 10 -10.66 13.47 11.99
CA THR A 10 -11.45 12.31 12.39
C THR A 10 -10.74 11.06 11.90
N SER A 11 -9.82 10.56 12.71
CA SER A 11 -9.47 9.14 12.74
C SER A 11 -8.54 8.89 13.92
N GLY A 12 -9.01 8.02 14.80
CA GLY A 12 -8.41 7.75 16.09
C GLY A 12 -7.02 7.16 16.03
N GLY A 13 -6.18 7.62 16.96
CA GLY A 13 -4.96 6.97 17.40
C GLY A 13 -5.10 6.51 18.85
N GLY A 14 -5.63 5.30 19.05
CA GLY A 14 -5.62 4.59 20.33
C GLY A 14 -4.87 3.26 20.17
N VAL A 15 -3.55 3.31 20.29
CA VAL A 15 -2.66 2.16 20.52
C VAL A 15 -2.74 1.83 22.01
N GLY A 16 -2.91 0.63 22.54
CA GLY A 16 -2.98 -0.73 22.00
C GLY A 16 -2.72 -1.68 23.18
N SER A 17 -3.61 -2.66 23.42
CA SER A 17 -3.36 -3.86 24.24
C SER A 17 -4.59 -4.78 24.17
N ASN A 18 -4.72 -5.57 23.10
CA ASN A 18 -5.60 -6.73 23.15
C ASN A 18 -5.13 -7.81 22.16
N MET A 19 -4.86 -8.99 22.70
CA MET A 19 -4.41 -10.19 21.98
C MET A 19 -5.40 -10.63 20.89
N PRO A 20 -4.95 -11.31 19.83
CA PRO A 20 -5.85 -11.96 18.88
C PRO A 20 -6.53 -13.18 19.54
N ARG A 21 -7.86 -13.14 19.61
CA ARG A 21 -8.71 -14.29 19.95
C ARG A 21 -8.69 -15.29 18.78
N GLN A 22 -8.41 -16.56 19.07
CA GLN A 22 -8.60 -17.68 18.14
C GLN A 22 -10.09 -17.90 17.85
N ALA A 23 -10.40 -18.23 16.60
CA ALA A 23 -11.73 -18.66 16.17
C ALA A 23 -11.93 -20.17 16.42
N PRO A 24 -13.14 -20.62 16.82
CA PRO A 24 -13.43 -22.04 16.97
C PRO A 24 -13.69 -22.67 15.61
N SER A 25 -12.86 -23.62 15.21
CA SER A 25 -13.07 -24.47 14.03
C SER A 25 -14.01 -25.63 14.35
N PRO A 26 -15.04 -25.91 13.52
CA PRO A 26 -15.87 -27.10 13.65
C PRO A 26 -15.18 -28.26 12.93
N ASN A 27 -15.09 -29.44 13.55
CA ASN A 27 -14.81 -30.66 12.80
C ASN A 27 -15.69 -31.83 13.28
N PRO A 28 -16.21 -32.64 12.33
CA PRO A 28 -17.23 -33.65 12.60
C PRO A 28 -16.63 -34.93 13.18
N ALA A 29 -17.33 -35.49 14.16
CA ALA A 29 -17.08 -36.84 14.65
C ALA A 29 -17.47 -37.84 13.55
N SER A 30 -16.46 -38.52 13.00
CA SER A 30 -16.64 -39.72 12.18
C SER A 30 -16.02 -40.92 12.89
N GLN A 31 -16.74 -42.02 12.79
CA GLN A 31 -16.46 -43.35 13.31
C GLN A 31 -15.05 -43.83 12.94
N GLN A 32 -14.31 -44.42 13.87
CA GLN A 32 -13.35 -45.48 13.52
C GLN A 32 -13.30 -46.58 14.59
N SER A 33 -13.59 -47.77 14.11
CA SER A 33 -13.54 -49.08 14.73
C SER A 33 -12.12 -49.64 14.79
N ASN A 34 -11.84 -50.35 15.88
CA ASN A 34 -10.97 -51.53 16.03
C ASN A 34 -9.65 -51.60 15.27
N GLY A 35 -8.53 -51.58 16.02
CA GLY A 35 -7.22 -52.05 15.57
C GLY A 35 -6.65 -53.11 16.51
N ILE A 36 -6.37 -54.30 15.98
CA ILE A 36 -5.33 -55.23 16.50
C ILE A 36 -4.66 -55.88 15.29
N PRO A 37 -3.33 -55.75 15.11
CA PRO A 37 -2.55 -56.67 14.31
C PRO A 37 -1.53 -57.40 15.19
N GLY A 38 -1.37 -58.71 15.02
CA GLY A 38 -0.21 -59.41 15.59
C GLY A 38 -0.45 -60.88 15.93
N SER A 39 -0.16 -61.72 14.95
CA SER A 39 -0.18 -63.18 15.00
C SER A 39 0.85 -63.78 15.97
N SER A 40 0.42 -64.70 16.85
CA SER A 40 1.25 -65.78 17.39
C SER A 40 0.38 -67.03 17.65
N ILE A 41 0.87 -68.18 17.20
CA ILE A 41 0.24 -69.51 17.13
C ILE A 41 0.93 -70.41 18.20
N PRO A 42 0.48 -71.63 18.53
CA PRO A 42 -0.80 -72.12 19.05
C PRO A 42 -0.63 -72.80 20.44
N MET A 43 -1.70 -73.01 21.21
CA MET A 43 -1.73 -74.14 22.18
C MET A 43 -3.17 -74.60 22.44
N VAL A 44 -3.47 -75.80 21.90
CA VAL A 44 -4.17 -76.90 22.57
C VAL A 44 -5.60 -76.66 23.10
N ASN A 45 -6.53 -77.31 22.38
CA ASN A 45 -7.69 -78.06 22.90
C ASN A 45 -9.04 -77.33 23.08
N GLY A 46 -9.96 -77.57 22.12
CA GLY A 46 -11.41 -77.50 22.34
C GLY A 46 -12.19 -76.71 21.28
N LEU A 47 -12.82 -77.40 20.32
CA LEU A 47 -14.06 -76.91 19.69
C LEU A 47 -15.16 -76.85 20.78
N PRO A 48 -16.21 -76.00 20.68
CA PRO A 48 -16.85 -75.56 19.43
C PRO A 48 -17.35 -74.09 19.43
N SER A 49 -18.03 -73.70 18.34
CA SER A 49 -19.13 -72.70 18.36
C SER A 49 -18.80 -71.23 18.05
N GLY A 50 -17.99 -70.96 17.02
CA GLY A 50 -18.02 -69.66 16.32
C GLY A 50 -19.12 -69.59 15.23
N GLY A 51 -19.34 -70.69 14.50
CA GLY A 51 -20.31 -70.75 13.39
C GLY A 51 -21.77 -70.81 13.85
N GLN A 52 -22.08 -71.40 15.01
CA GLN A 52 -23.44 -71.47 15.55
C GLN A 52 -23.97 -70.10 16.00
N GLN A 53 -23.10 -69.21 16.49
CA GLN A 53 -23.50 -67.85 16.86
C GLN A 53 -23.67 -66.95 15.62
N THR A 54 -22.85 -67.14 14.59
CA THR A 54 -23.05 -66.46 13.29
C THR A 54 -24.31 -66.95 12.60
N ASP A 55 -24.57 -68.26 12.63
CA ASP A 55 -25.80 -68.87 12.11
C ASP A 55 -27.03 -68.41 12.90
N MET A 56 -26.96 -68.31 14.23
CA MET A 56 -28.05 -67.75 15.04
C MET A 56 -28.35 -66.28 14.71
N ASN A 57 -27.33 -65.46 14.45
CA ASN A 57 -27.53 -64.09 13.99
C ASN A 57 -28.10 -64.05 12.56
N HIS A 58 -27.65 -64.93 11.66
CA HIS A 58 -28.17 -65.05 10.30
C HIS A 58 -29.63 -65.52 10.28
N LEU A 59 -29.99 -66.55 11.05
CA LEU A 59 -31.35 -67.02 11.21
C LEU A 59 -32.26 -65.93 11.78
N TRP A 60 -31.77 -65.11 12.72
CA TRP A 60 -32.53 -63.97 13.22
C TRP A 60 -32.79 -62.92 12.15
N THR A 61 -31.78 -62.59 11.32
CA THR A 61 -31.96 -61.68 10.16
C THR A 61 -32.94 -62.25 9.12
N VAL A 62 -32.84 -63.55 8.81
CA VAL A 62 -33.75 -64.21 7.86
C VAL A 62 -35.18 -64.25 8.41
N VAL A 63 -35.37 -64.55 9.70
CA VAL A 63 -36.69 -64.53 10.34
C VAL A 63 -37.27 -63.11 10.36
N GLN A 64 -36.45 -62.09 10.62
CA GLN A 64 -36.87 -60.69 10.56
C GLN A 64 -37.33 -60.31 9.13
N GLN A 65 -36.56 -60.72 8.11
CA GLN A 65 -36.91 -60.50 6.72
C GLN A 65 -38.18 -61.28 6.32
N LEU A 66 -38.33 -62.53 6.77
CA LEU A 66 -39.53 -63.33 6.50
C LEU A 66 -40.76 -62.73 7.18
N SER A 67 -40.59 -62.19 8.40
CA SER A 67 -41.61 -61.44 9.13
C SER A 67 -42.06 -60.20 8.37
N GLU A 68 -41.11 -59.44 7.83
CA GLU A 68 -41.39 -58.26 7.00
C GLU A 68 -42.14 -58.64 5.71
N VAL A 69 -41.70 -59.71 5.05
CA VAL A 69 -42.40 -60.27 3.88
C VAL A 69 -43.80 -60.79 4.24
N LEU A 70 -44.00 -61.42 5.39
CA LEU A 70 -45.31 -61.88 5.85
C LEU A 70 -46.24 -60.72 6.22
N ALA A 71 -45.71 -59.66 6.83
CA ALA A 71 -46.45 -58.44 7.11
C ALA A 71 -46.89 -57.76 5.81
N GLU A 72 -45.99 -57.67 4.84
CA GLU A 72 -46.29 -57.17 3.49
C GLU A 72 -47.34 -58.04 2.79
N ASN A 73 -47.21 -59.37 2.86
CA ASN A 73 -48.18 -60.29 2.25
C ASN A 73 -49.57 -60.19 2.90
N ARG A 74 -49.62 -59.98 4.23
CA ARG A 74 -50.87 -59.69 4.94
C ARG A 74 -51.47 -58.35 4.54
N ALA A 75 -50.65 -57.31 4.37
CA ALA A 75 -51.11 -56.00 3.91
C ALA A 75 -51.67 -56.07 2.49
N GLN A 76 -50.98 -56.76 1.57
CA GLN A 76 -51.45 -57.00 0.20
C GLN A 76 -52.75 -57.83 0.19
N THR A 77 -52.83 -58.88 0.99
CA THR A 77 -54.04 -59.71 1.10
C THR A 77 -55.21 -58.92 1.70
N ALA A 78 -54.97 -58.08 2.71
CA ALA A 78 -55.99 -57.18 3.26
C ALA A 78 -56.47 -56.16 2.23
N GLY A 79 -55.57 -55.62 1.39
CA GLY A 79 -55.92 -54.77 0.25
C GLY A 79 -56.79 -55.49 -0.77
N ILE A 80 -56.44 -56.73 -1.11
CA ILE A 80 -57.23 -57.58 -2.03
C ILE A 80 -58.60 -57.89 -1.42
N VAL A 81 -58.69 -58.33 -0.17
CA VAL A 81 -59.97 -58.61 0.50
C VAL A 81 -60.85 -57.36 0.55
N THR A 82 -60.27 -56.20 0.87
CA THR A 82 -60.99 -54.92 0.86
C THR A 82 -61.51 -54.57 -0.53
N SER A 83 -60.70 -54.78 -1.58
CA SER A 83 -61.14 -54.57 -2.96
C SER A 83 -62.25 -55.54 -3.37
N VAL A 84 -62.19 -56.80 -2.94
CA VAL A 84 -63.22 -57.82 -3.19
C VAL A 84 -64.52 -57.45 -2.48
N GLN A 85 -64.44 -56.96 -1.23
CA GLN A 85 -65.59 -56.51 -0.47
C GLN A 85 -66.24 -55.27 -1.11
N GLN A 86 -65.45 -54.32 -1.60
CA GLN A 86 -65.96 -53.16 -2.34
C GLN A 86 -66.61 -53.58 -3.66
N ILE A 87 -66.02 -54.53 -4.40
CA ILE A 87 -66.61 -55.09 -5.63
C ILE A 87 -67.94 -55.80 -5.31
N GLN A 88 -68.00 -56.57 -4.23
CA GLN A 88 -69.20 -57.28 -3.81
C GLN A 88 -70.30 -56.31 -3.34
N ALA A 89 -69.96 -55.25 -2.62
CA ALA A 89 -70.89 -54.20 -2.21
C ALA A 89 -71.45 -53.41 -3.40
N ARG A 90 -70.62 -53.11 -4.41
CA ARG A 90 -71.02 -52.38 -5.62
C ARG A 90 -71.84 -53.26 -6.57
N ALA A 91 -71.49 -54.53 -6.71
CA ALA A 91 -72.26 -55.53 -7.46
C ALA A 91 -73.67 -55.76 -6.88
N ALA A 92 -73.82 -55.63 -5.56
CA ALA A 92 -75.11 -55.73 -4.89
C ALA A 92 -75.98 -54.47 -5.05
N GLN A 93 -75.38 -53.30 -5.28
CA GLN A 93 -76.09 -52.01 -5.41
C GLN A 93 -76.55 -51.70 -6.84
N ASP A 94 -75.75 -52.04 -7.86
CA ASP A 94 -76.01 -51.64 -9.25
C ASP A 94 -76.64 -52.75 -10.13
N GLY A 95 -76.99 -53.92 -9.55
CA GLY A 95 -77.62 -55.05 -10.27
C GLY A 95 -76.81 -55.64 -11.42
N THR A 96 -75.62 -55.10 -11.66
CA THR A 96 -74.65 -55.50 -12.68
C THR A 96 -73.31 -55.57 -11.97
N SER A 97 -72.75 -56.77 -11.87
CA SER A 97 -71.41 -56.95 -11.33
C SER A 97 -70.43 -56.20 -12.24
N PRO A 98 -69.66 -55.21 -11.72
CA PRO A 98 -68.63 -54.58 -12.53
C PRO A 98 -67.69 -55.70 -12.96
N THR A 99 -67.55 -55.90 -14.26
CA THR A 99 -66.73 -56.97 -14.78
C THR A 99 -65.31 -56.68 -14.29
N LEU A 100 -64.56 -57.70 -13.86
CA LEU A 100 -63.17 -57.53 -13.40
C LEU A 100 -62.34 -56.71 -14.41
N ALA A 101 -62.67 -56.82 -15.70
CA ALA A 101 -62.10 -56.03 -16.80
C ALA A 101 -62.34 -54.51 -16.71
N GLN A 102 -63.50 -54.05 -16.21
CA GLN A 102 -63.80 -52.62 -16.05
C GLN A 102 -63.03 -51.99 -14.88
N VAL A 103 -63.00 -52.66 -13.72
CA VAL A 103 -62.24 -52.18 -12.55
C VAL A 103 -60.74 -52.21 -12.82
N ASN A 104 -60.27 -53.27 -13.50
CA ASN A 104 -58.87 -53.38 -13.89
C ASN A 104 -58.50 -52.35 -14.98
N GLY A 105 -59.41 -52.06 -15.92
CA GLY A 105 -59.25 -51.00 -16.91
C GLY A 105 -59.20 -49.59 -16.29
N GLU A 106 -60.06 -49.30 -15.32
CA GLU A 106 -60.09 -48.01 -14.61
C GLU A 106 -58.84 -47.83 -13.71
N LEU A 107 -58.42 -48.88 -13.00
CA LEU A 107 -57.18 -48.89 -12.23
C LEU A 107 -55.94 -48.72 -13.12
N HIS A 108 -55.90 -49.41 -14.26
CA HIS A 108 -54.82 -49.25 -15.23
C HIS A 108 -54.81 -47.86 -15.87
N ALA A 109 -55.97 -47.28 -16.18
CA ALA A 109 -56.08 -45.93 -16.73
C ALA A 109 -55.66 -44.86 -15.70
N SER A 110 -56.09 -44.99 -14.44
CA SER A 110 -55.69 -44.11 -13.34
C SER A 110 -54.18 -44.17 -13.10
N ARG A 111 -53.61 -45.38 -13.04
CA ARG A 111 -52.16 -45.59 -12.89
C ARG A 111 -51.37 -45.08 -14.09
N ALA A 112 -51.88 -45.25 -15.31
CA ALA A 112 -51.25 -44.72 -16.52
C ALA A 112 -51.26 -43.18 -16.54
N ALA A 113 -52.35 -42.56 -16.09
CA ALA A 113 -52.44 -41.10 -15.95
C ALA A 113 -51.48 -40.56 -14.88
N GLU A 114 -51.34 -41.26 -13.75
CA GLU A 114 -50.38 -40.91 -12.70
C GLU A 114 -48.93 -41.04 -13.20
N ILE A 115 -48.58 -42.13 -13.89
CA ILE A 115 -47.26 -42.30 -14.49
C ILE A 115 -46.97 -41.20 -15.53
N ALA A 116 -47.95 -40.85 -16.37
CA ALA A 116 -47.82 -39.75 -17.33
C ALA A 116 -47.60 -38.39 -16.64
N ASN A 117 -48.27 -38.14 -15.52
CA ASN A 117 -48.08 -36.93 -14.74
C ASN A 117 -46.69 -36.89 -14.09
N LEU A 118 -46.27 -37.98 -13.44
CA LEU A 118 -44.95 -38.09 -12.81
C LEU A 118 -43.82 -37.95 -13.83
N THR A 119 -43.95 -38.55 -15.01
CA THR A 119 -42.95 -38.42 -16.09
C THR A 119 -42.86 -36.98 -16.61
N THR A 120 -44.00 -36.28 -16.73
CA THR A 120 -44.04 -34.85 -17.11
C THR A 120 -43.41 -33.96 -16.04
N GLN A 121 -43.69 -34.22 -14.75
CA GLN A 121 -43.07 -33.48 -13.64
C GLN A 121 -41.56 -33.72 -13.60
N LEU A 122 -41.12 -34.96 -13.81
CA LEU A 122 -39.71 -35.33 -13.84
C LEU A 122 -38.99 -34.64 -15.01
N SER A 123 -39.57 -34.63 -16.22
CA SER A 123 -38.96 -33.93 -17.36
C SER A 123 -38.89 -32.42 -17.13
N THR A 124 -39.91 -31.83 -16.51
CA THR A 124 -39.95 -30.41 -16.18
C THR A 124 -38.86 -30.07 -15.15
N ALA A 125 -38.75 -30.86 -14.09
CA ALA A 125 -37.72 -30.69 -13.07
C ALA A 125 -36.29 -30.85 -13.65
N GLN A 126 -36.08 -31.82 -14.54
CA GLN A 126 -34.80 -31.99 -15.24
C GLN A 126 -34.45 -30.77 -16.10
N THR A 127 -35.42 -30.22 -16.82
CA THR A 127 -35.22 -29.01 -17.65
C THR A 127 -34.88 -27.79 -16.79
N GLN A 128 -35.56 -27.63 -15.65
CA GLN A 128 -35.26 -26.58 -14.68
C GLN A 128 -33.87 -26.75 -14.07
N LEU A 129 -33.47 -27.97 -13.71
CA LEU A 129 -32.14 -28.25 -13.17
C LEU A 129 -31.05 -27.93 -14.20
N ALA A 130 -31.24 -28.32 -15.47
CA ALA A 130 -30.32 -27.97 -16.55
C ALA A 130 -30.19 -26.44 -16.73
N THR A 131 -31.31 -25.71 -16.64
CA THR A 131 -31.33 -24.25 -16.73
C THR A 131 -30.60 -23.60 -15.55
N LEU A 132 -30.89 -24.04 -14.31
CA LEU A 132 -30.21 -23.57 -13.10
C LEU A 132 -28.71 -23.88 -13.14
N SER A 133 -28.33 -25.07 -13.61
CA SER A 133 -26.92 -25.46 -13.75
C SER A 133 -26.18 -24.56 -14.73
N THR A 134 -26.81 -24.24 -15.86
CA THR A 134 -26.25 -23.32 -16.87
C THR A 134 -26.09 -21.91 -16.29
N SER A 135 -27.12 -21.40 -15.61
CA SER A 135 -27.08 -20.10 -14.94
C SER A 135 -25.99 -20.04 -13.86
N ASN A 136 -25.87 -21.07 -13.03
CA ASN A 136 -24.85 -21.15 -11.99
C ASN A 136 -23.44 -21.17 -12.58
N THR A 137 -23.24 -21.90 -13.68
CA THR A 137 -21.96 -21.92 -14.42
C THR A 137 -21.63 -20.54 -14.99
N SER A 138 -22.61 -19.84 -15.56
CA SER A 138 -22.42 -18.46 -16.06
C SER A 138 -22.07 -17.48 -14.95
N LEU A 139 -22.72 -17.58 -13.78
CA LEU A 139 -22.43 -16.73 -12.63
C LEU A 139 -21.03 -16.98 -12.09
N ARG A 140 -20.60 -18.25 -11.98
CA ARG A 140 -19.24 -18.60 -11.57
C ARG A 140 -18.18 -18.05 -12.53
N ALA A 141 -18.43 -18.16 -13.84
CA ALA A 141 -17.53 -17.59 -14.84
C ALA A 141 -17.40 -16.07 -14.66
N LEU A 142 -18.52 -15.37 -14.47
CA LEU A 142 -18.50 -13.93 -14.23
C LEU A 142 -17.76 -13.56 -12.94
N THR A 143 -17.94 -14.32 -11.85
CA THR A 143 -17.18 -14.11 -10.61
C THR A 143 -15.68 -14.26 -10.85
N GLN A 144 -15.26 -15.29 -11.60
CA GLN A 144 -13.86 -15.50 -11.94
C GLN A 144 -13.31 -14.35 -12.80
N ASP A 145 -14.08 -13.83 -13.75
CA ASP A 145 -13.70 -12.65 -14.54
C ASP A 145 -13.51 -11.40 -13.66
N TYR A 146 -14.38 -11.19 -12.67
CA TYR A 146 -14.21 -10.11 -11.70
C TYR A 146 -12.96 -10.28 -10.83
N GLU A 147 -12.68 -11.50 -10.36
CA GLU A 147 -11.47 -11.81 -9.59
C GLU A 147 -10.21 -11.53 -10.42
N ASN A 148 -10.21 -11.95 -11.69
CA ASN A 148 -9.11 -11.67 -12.62
C ASN A 148 -8.94 -10.17 -12.87
N ALA A 149 -10.04 -9.44 -13.11
CA ALA A 149 -10.01 -8.00 -13.34
C ALA A 149 -9.49 -7.25 -12.10
N LEU A 150 -9.96 -7.61 -10.90
CA LEU A 150 -9.48 -7.03 -9.65
C LEU A 150 -7.99 -7.31 -9.42
N THR A 151 -7.55 -8.54 -9.70
CA THR A 151 -6.14 -8.91 -9.62
C THR A 151 -5.29 -8.04 -10.54
N LEU A 152 -5.71 -7.87 -11.80
CA LEU A 152 -5.03 -7.01 -12.76
C LEU A 152 -4.99 -5.54 -12.31
N VAL A 153 -6.11 -5.01 -11.83
CA VAL A 153 -6.17 -3.63 -11.33
C VAL A 153 -5.23 -3.45 -10.15
N LEU A 154 -5.19 -4.39 -9.20
CA LEU A 154 -4.28 -4.33 -8.05
C LEU A 154 -2.81 -4.43 -8.47
N ASP A 155 -2.50 -5.28 -9.45
CA ASP A 155 -1.16 -5.44 -10.01
C ASP A 155 -0.65 -4.17 -10.70
N LYS A 156 -1.54 -3.32 -11.23
CA LYS A 156 -1.16 -2.03 -11.83
C LYS A 156 -1.20 -0.88 -10.84
N LEU A 157 -2.19 -0.87 -9.94
CA LEU A 157 -2.41 0.23 -9.00
C LEU A 157 -1.31 0.30 -7.94
N ARG A 158 -0.88 -0.84 -7.40
CA ARG A 158 0.18 -0.88 -6.38
C ARG A 158 1.50 -0.30 -6.87
N PRO A 159 2.08 -0.75 -8.00
CA PRO A 159 3.32 -0.16 -8.51
C PRO A 159 3.12 1.28 -8.98
N TYR A 160 1.96 1.63 -9.52
CA TYR A 160 1.67 3.02 -9.88
C TYR A 160 1.70 3.96 -8.66
N ALA A 161 0.97 3.64 -7.60
CA ALA A 161 0.94 4.45 -6.37
C ALA A 161 2.34 4.56 -5.72
N TYR A 162 3.09 3.45 -5.70
CA TYR A 162 4.46 3.45 -5.21
C TYR A 162 5.38 4.34 -6.05
N THR A 163 5.34 4.19 -7.39
CA THR A 163 6.18 4.99 -8.28
C THR A 163 5.83 6.47 -8.20
N GLN A 164 4.54 6.80 -8.10
CA GLN A 164 4.07 8.18 -7.99
C GLN A 164 4.53 8.85 -6.68
N THR A 165 4.38 8.16 -5.55
CA THR A 165 4.84 8.67 -4.25
C THR A 165 6.36 8.83 -4.22
N GLN A 166 7.10 7.89 -4.81
CA GLN A 166 8.55 7.96 -4.96
C GLN A 166 8.99 9.14 -5.84
N ALA A 167 8.30 9.38 -6.97
CA ALA A 167 8.57 10.51 -7.85
C ALA A 167 8.32 11.85 -7.15
N MET A 168 7.20 11.98 -6.43
CA MET A 168 6.88 13.16 -5.63
C MET A 168 7.94 13.40 -4.55
N LEU A 169 8.35 12.36 -3.81
CA LEU A 169 9.39 12.46 -2.78
C LEU A 169 10.72 12.91 -3.39
N THR A 170 11.09 12.34 -4.54
CA THR A 170 12.32 12.69 -5.25
C THR A 170 12.31 14.16 -5.68
N LEU A 171 11.18 14.64 -6.19
CA LEU A 171 11.00 16.04 -6.56
C LEU A 171 11.13 16.98 -5.36
N HIS A 172 10.47 16.65 -4.24
CA HIS A 172 10.59 17.44 -3.01
C HIS A 172 12.03 17.49 -2.49
N LYS A 173 12.72 16.34 -2.47
CA LYS A 173 14.13 16.28 -2.09
C LYS A 173 14.99 17.15 -3.01
N HIS A 174 14.80 17.02 -4.33
CA HIS A 174 15.55 17.80 -5.30
C HIS A 174 15.36 19.31 -5.12
N TYR A 175 14.12 19.78 -4.95
CA TYR A 175 13.88 21.21 -4.70
C TYR A 175 14.40 21.67 -3.34
N HIS A 176 14.31 20.83 -2.32
CA HIS A 176 14.88 21.15 -1.02
C HIS A 176 16.40 21.30 -1.10
N ASP A 177 17.08 20.38 -1.77
CA ASP A 177 18.51 20.46 -2.02
C ASP A 177 18.89 21.70 -2.84
N LEU A 178 18.08 22.08 -3.83
CA LEU A 178 18.32 23.28 -4.63
C LEU A 178 18.19 24.55 -3.79
N ILE A 179 17.18 24.64 -2.93
CA ILE A 179 16.99 25.76 -2.00
C ILE A 179 18.14 25.83 -1.00
N GLU A 180 18.58 24.68 -0.47
CA GLU A 180 19.68 24.65 0.49
C GLU A 180 21.01 25.05 -0.17
N LYS A 181 21.24 24.62 -1.42
CA LYS A 181 22.38 25.09 -2.22
C LYS A 181 22.35 26.59 -2.44
N GLU A 182 21.20 27.14 -2.83
CA GLU A 182 21.06 28.60 -3.02
C GLU A 182 21.36 29.34 -1.73
N ARG A 183 20.79 28.92 -0.60
CA ARG A 183 21.08 29.50 0.72
C ARG A 183 22.55 29.43 1.10
N ALA A 184 23.19 28.28 0.87
CA ALA A 184 24.60 28.09 1.12
C ALA A 184 25.45 29.02 0.25
N THR A 185 25.13 29.15 -1.05
CA THR A 185 25.84 30.08 -1.96
C THR A 185 25.64 31.53 -1.57
N SER A 186 24.41 31.93 -1.20
CA SER A 186 24.08 33.26 -0.72
C SER A 186 24.80 33.60 0.59
N MET A 187 24.92 32.64 1.51
CA MET A 187 25.71 32.79 2.73
C MET A 187 27.20 32.92 2.43
N GLN A 188 27.74 32.08 1.55
CA GLN A 188 29.15 32.11 1.13
C GLN A 188 29.52 33.49 0.54
N LEU A 189 28.68 34.03 -0.35
CA LEU A 189 28.92 35.33 -0.98
C LEU A 189 28.92 36.47 0.05
N ARG A 190 28.05 36.40 1.07
CA ARG A 190 28.03 37.39 2.16
C ARG A 190 29.27 37.31 3.03
N LEU A 191 29.77 36.10 3.30
CA LEU A 191 31.02 35.91 4.04
C LEU A 191 32.21 36.47 3.25
N GLU A 192 32.32 36.14 1.96
CA GLU A 192 33.35 36.69 1.07
C GLU A 192 33.28 38.22 1.02
N HIS A 193 32.09 38.80 0.86
CA HIS A 193 31.93 40.25 0.88
C HIS A 193 32.40 40.87 2.20
N ALA A 194 32.06 40.27 3.34
CA ALA A 194 32.53 40.73 4.65
C ALA A 194 34.06 40.64 4.78
N GLU A 195 34.67 39.56 4.27
CA GLU A 195 36.13 39.40 4.23
C GLU A 195 36.80 40.45 3.35
N TRP A 196 36.25 40.75 2.17
CA TRP A 196 36.76 41.78 1.27
C TRP A 196 36.62 43.18 1.87
N GLN A 197 35.48 43.50 2.48
CA GLN A 197 35.27 44.76 3.18
C GLN A 197 36.26 44.93 4.34
N ALA A 198 36.49 43.88 5.12
CA ALA A 198 37.50 43.89 6.18
C ALA A 198 38.93 44.05 5.62
N GLY A 199 39.25 43.37 4.50
CA GLY A 199 40.53 43.50 3.80
C GLY A 199 40.79 44.92 3.29
N LEU A 200 39.79 45.52 2.63
CA LEU A 200 39.83 46.91 2.18
C LEU A 200 40.01 47.88 3.34
N GLY A 201 39.32 47.66 4.47
CA GLY A 201 39.50 48.44 5.70
C GLY A 201 40.95 48.40 6.20
N ARG A 202 41.58 47.22 6.21
CA ARG A 202 43.00 47.07 6.59
C ARG A 202 43.93 47.80 5.62
N VAL A 203 43.70 47.70 4.31
CA VAL A 203 44.51 48.41 3.29
C VAL A 203 44.38 49.93 3.45
N ALA A 204 43.17 50.44 3.68
CA ALA A 204 42.94 51.87 3.92
C ALA A 204 43.67 52.36 5.18
N GLU A 205 43.64 51.58 6.26
CA GLU A 205 44.41 51.87 7.47
C GLU A 205 45.92 51.84 7.21
N TYR A 206 46.44 50.84 6.49
CA TYR A 206 47.86 50.80 6.11
C TYR A 206 48.27 52.00 5.23
N ALA A 207 47.43 52.41 4.29
CA ALA A 207 47.69 53.60 3.46
C ALA A 207 47.74 54.89 4.30
N ARG A 208 46.81 55.05 5.25
CA ARG A 208 46.82 56.18 6.20
C ARG A 208 48.05 56.16 7.10
N LEU A 209 48.45 54.99 7.59
CA LEU A 209 49.65 54.82 8.40
C LEU A 209 50.93 55.13 7.59
N ALA A 210 51.00 54.68 6.34
CA ALA A 210 52.13 54.98 5.45
C ALA A 210 52.25 56.48 5.15
N LEU A 211 51.13 57.16 4.84
CA LEU A 211 51.12 58.62 4.65
C LEU A 211 51.52 59.36 5.94
N ARG A 212 51.04 58.92 7.11
CA ARG A 212 51.46 59.49 8.39
C ARG A 212 52.97 59.31 8.61
N ALA A 213 53.49 58.12 8.36
CA ALA A 213 54.91 57.81 8.51
C ALA A 213 55.79 58.64 7.55
N GLN A 214 55.34 58.85 6.31
CA GLN A 214 56.01 59.73 5.35
C GLN A 214 56.06 61.18 5.85
N ASN A 215 54.92 61.73 6.25
CA ASN A 215 54.86 63.09 6.80
C ASN A 215 55.75 63.26 8.04
N GLU A 216 55.82 62.24 8.91
CA GLU A 216 56.72 62.24 10.07
C GLU A 216 58.19 62.16 9.68
N ALA A 217 58.53 61.43 8.61
CA ALA A 217 59.89 61.37 8.08
C ALA A 217 60.34 62.70 7.43
N ASP A 218 59.43 63.46 6.81
CA ASP A 218 59.73 64.73 6.15
C ASP A 218 59.82 65.91 7.14
N LEU A 219 59.11 65.84 8.26
CA LEU A 219 59.10 66.84 9.34
C LEU A 219 60.49 67.32 9.82
N PRO A 220 61.50 66.46 10.11
CA PRO A 220 62.83 66.93 10.51
C PRO A 220 63.56 67.69 9.40
N ALA A 221 63.44 67.27 8.14
CA ALA A 221 64.05 67.97 7.01
C ALA A 221 63.43 69.36 6.82
N LEU A 222 62.09 69.46 6.86
CA LEU A 222 61.36 70.73 6.81
C LEU A 222 61.71 71.65 7.98
N ARG A 223 61.84 71.10 9.20
CA ARG A 223 62.29 71.87 10.37
C ARG A 223 63.70 72.41 10.18
N LYS A 224 64.62 71.60 9.65
CA LYS A 224 66.00 72.04 9.41
C LYS A 224 66.07 73.13 8.34
N ILE A 225 65.33 72.99 7.24
CA ILE A 225 65.23 74.03 6.21
C ILE A 225 64.71 75.33 6.81
N ARG A 226 63.65 75.27 7.64
CA ARG A 226 63.10 76.46 8.32
C ARG A 226 64.11 77.11 9.28
N GLU A 227 64.81 76.32 10.07
CA GLU A 227 65.87 76.82 10.96
C GLU A 227 66.99 77.50 10.16
N LEU A 228 67.50 76.85 9.11
CA LEU A 228 68.52 77.40 8.23
C LEU A 228 68.05 78.67 7.50
N LYS A 229 66.79 78.73 7.06
CA LYS A 229 66.18 79.94 6.48
C LYS A 229 66.18 81.10 7.50
N ASN A 230 65.80 80.83 8.75
CA ASN A 230 65.84 81.83 9.82
C ASN A 230 67.27 82.28 10.17
N GLU A 231 68.22 81.35 10.26
CA GLU A 231 69.64 81.67 10.48
C GLU A 231 70.18 82.53 9.32
N ASN A 232 69.89 82.16 8.07
CA ASN A 232 70.30 82.91 6.90
C ASN A 232 69.72 84.33 6.90
N ARG A 233 68.45 84.49 7.29
CA ARG A 233 67.78 85.79 7.47
C ARG A 233 68.50 86.66 8.50
N VAL A 234 68.81 86.11 9.67
CA VAL A 234 69.52 86.83 10.74
C VAL A 234 70.94 87.20 10.29
N LEU A 235 71.65 86.29 9.62
CA LEU A 235 73.00 86.54 9.12
C LEU A 235 73.03 87.63 8.04
N ARG A 236 72.06 87.65 7.11
CA ARG A 236 71.94 88.74 6.12
C ARG A 236 71.67 90.09 6.78
N ALA A 237 70.77 90.12 7.77
CA ALA A 237 70.51 91.33 8.55
C ALA A 237 71.76 91.85 9.27
N LEU A 238 72.58 90.96 9.83
CA LEU A 238 73.85 91.32 10.49
C LEU A 238 74.93 91.79 9.50
N ALA A 239 74.96 91.22 8.30
CA ALA A 239 75.88 91.59 7.23
C ALA A 239 75.48 92.87 6.47
N GLY A 240 74.32 93.46 6.78
CA GLY A 240 73.80 94.66 6.13
C GLY A 240 73.29 94.42 4.70
N TRP A 241 72.92 93.17 4.38
CA TRP A 241 72.31 92.80 3.09
C TRP A 241 70.79 92.84 3.21
N GLU A 242 70.09 93.29 2.17
CA GLU A 242 68.64 93.38 2.14
C GLU A 242 68.00 91.99 2.40
N GLU A 243 66.92 91.99 3.17
CA GLU A 243 66.19 90.77 3.50
C GLU A 243 65.53 90.26 2.22
N ALA A 244 65.95 89.10 1.72
CA ALA A 244 65.26 88.49 0.58
C ALA A 244 63.81 88.21 1.02
N SER A 245 62.85 88.77 0.28
CA SER A 245 61.44 88.57 0.56
C SER A 245 61.11 87.08 0.46
N GLU A 246 60.25 86.60 1.35
CA GLU A 246 59.87 85.17 1.41
C GLU A 246 59.27 84.63 0.10
N SER A 247 58.96 85.49 -0.89
CA SER A 247 58.42 85.10 -2.19
C SER A 247 59.46 84.78 -3.27
N GLU A 248 60.74 85.15 -3.13
CA GLU A 248 61.75 84.86 -4.18
C GLU A 248 62.39 83.46 -4.05
N ALA A 249 62.17 82.77 -2.94
CA ALA A 249 62.83 81.49 -2.65
C ALA A 249 61.94 80.24 -2.87
N ASP A 250 60.65 80.42 -3.18
CA ASP A 250 59.71 79.31 -3.41
C ASP A 250 59.50 78.98 -4.90
N ASP A 251 59.97 79.84 -5.82
CA ASP A 251 59.76 79.70 -7.27
C ASP A 251 60.81 78.82 -7.98
N GLU A 252 61.90 78.40 -7.33
CA GLU A 252 62.96 77.61 -7.98
C GLU A 252 62.86 76.08 -7.80
N GLU A 253 61.93 75.55 -6.98
CA GLU A 253 61.87 74.11 -6.67
C GLU A 253 60.54 73.43 -7.08
N GLY A 254 59.85 73.96 -8.10
CA GLY A 254 58.53 73.49 -8.55
C GLY A 254 58.46 72.92 -9.97
N GLY A 255 59.59 72.64 -10.62
CA GLY A 255 59.63 72.21 -12.02
C GLY A 255 60.29 70.84 -12.21
N GLU A 256 59.54 69.91 -12.82
CA GLU A 256 59.97 68.67 -13.50
C GLU A 256 59.50 67.36 -12.87
N GLY A 257 58.30 66.93 -13.27
CA GLY A 257 57.77 65.60 -12.94
C GLY A 257 56.53 65.15 -13.72
N GLU A 258 56.13 65.81 -14.81
CA GLU A 258 55.17 65.22 -15.76
C GLU A 258 55.89 64.20 -16.65
N LYS A 259 55.72 62.90 -16.35
CA LYS A 259 55.87 61.84 -17.36
C LYS A 259 54.65 60.94 -17.39
N LYS A 260 53.95 61.08 -18.51
CA LYS A 260 52.90 60.24 -19.08
C LYS A 260 52.95 58.76 -18.65
N ALA A 261 51.83 58.29 -18.09
CA ALA A 261 51.30 56.95 -18.28
C ALA A 261 49.77 57.11 -18.22
N GLY A 262 49.08 57.20 -19.35
CA GLY A 262 48.67 56.01 -20.07
C GLY A 262 47.20 55.75 -19.82
N MET A 263 46.35 56.67 -20.32
CA MET A 263 44.93 56.43 -20.52
C MET A 263 44.76 55.15 -21.35
N SER A 264 44.33 54.06 -20.72
CA SER A 264 43.91 52.84 -21.40
C SER A 264 42.39 52.70 -21.24
N PRO A 265 41.64 52.51 -22.33
CA PRO A 265 40.19 52.43 -22.29
C PRO A 265 39.75 51.09 -21.67
N MET A 266 38.77 51.15 -20.77
CA MET A 266 38.07 49.94 -20.30
C MET A 266 37.39 49.24 -21.49
N PRO A 267 37.58 47.92 -21.65
CA PRO A 267 36.80 47.15 -22.61
C PRO A 267 35.42 46.88 -22.02
N GLY A 268 34.39 47.27 -22.76
CA GLY A 268 33.04 46.73 -22.54
C GLY A 268 33.07 45.22 -22.70
N GLN A 269 32.47 44.52 -21.74
CA GLN A 269 32.00 43.15 -21.94
C GLN A 269 30.48 43.15 -21.73
N SER A 270 29.84 42.73 -22.82
CA SER A 270 28.49 42.19 -22.98
C SER A 270 28.13 41.13 -21.95
#